data_AF-A0A520AGQ9-F1
#
_entry.id   AF-A0A520AGQ9-F1
#
_cell.length_a   1.000
_cell.length_b   1.000
_cell.length_c   1.000
_cell.angle_alpha   90.00
_cell.angle_beta   90.00
_cell.angle_gamma   90.00
#
_symmetry.space_group_name_H-M   'P 1'
#
loop_
_entity.id
_entity.type
_entity.pdbx_description
1 polymer ?
#
loop_
_entity_poly.entity_id
_entity_poly.type
_entity_poly.pdbx_seq_one_letter_code
_entity_poly.pdbx_strand_id
1 'polypeptide(L)'
;MDAKEISLNEKAVKPVVDLLNEYLANYHIHYQKLRGCHWNIKGQNFFTLHVKFEELYTNAQLTIDEIAERVLTLGKPPHSRFADYISESTIVEIDTIGMNDLAMVDALLEDMAQLIQLERDLLDASADAGDDGTNDMVNRFMQFKEKTTWMLRSFAGKK
;
A
#
# COMPACT_ATOMS: atom_id res chain seq x y z
N MET A 1 0.04 4.52 23.05
CA MET A 1 1.27 5.34 23.14
C MET A 1 0.87 6.79 22.91
N ASP A 2 1.63 7.79 23.34
CA ASP A 2 1.40 9.20 22.96
C ASP A 2 2.61 9.61 22.12
N ALA A 3 2.41 10.35 21.03
CA ALA A 3 3.50 10.85 20.18
C ALA A 3 4.57 11.63 20.98
N LYS A 4 4.18 12.26 22.10
CA LYS A 4 5.11 12.93 23.01
C LYS A 4 6.15 12.00 23.64
N GLU A 5 5.82 10.73 23.86
CA GLU A 5 6.73 9.74 24.46
C GLU A 5 7.92 9.43 23.53
N ILE A 6 7.78 9.72 22.24
CA ILE A 6 8.87 9.64 21.25
C ILE A 6 9.31 11.03 20.77
N SER A 7 9.10 12.06 21.60
CA SER A 7 9.52 13.44 21.34
C SER A 7 8.88 14.13 20.12
N LEU A 8 7.69 13.68 19.69
CA LEU A 8 6.93 14.31 18.61
C LEU A 8 5.78 15.20 19.13
N ASN A 9 5.42 16.22 18.35
CA ASN A 9 4.30 17.09 18.67
C ASN A 9 2.98 16.50 18.16
N GLU A 10 2.04 16.21 19.07
CA GLU A 10 0.74 15.61 18.74
C GLU A 10 -0.07 16.38 17.66
N LYS A 11 0.00 17.72 17.66
CA LYS A 11 -0.72 18.51 16.65
C LYS A 11 -0.06 18.41 15.29
N ALA A 12 1.27 18.36 15.26
CA ALA A 12 2.05 18.26 14.04
C ALA A 12 1.91 16.88 13.37
N VAL A 13 1.79 15.81 14.16
CA VAL A 13 1.63 14.43 13.61
C VAL A 13 0.20 14.06 13.27
N LYS A 14 -0.81 14.91 13.57
CA LYS A 14 -2.20 14.60 13.24
C LYS A 14 -2.40 14.34 11.73
N PRO A 15 -1.91 15.19 10.80
CA PRO A 15 -2.02 14.92 9.37
C PRO A 15 -1.32 13.62 8.95
N VAL A 16 -0.17 13.29 9.57
CA VAL A 16 0.55 12.05 9.33
C VAL A 16 -0.31 10.84 9.69
N VAL A 17 -0.98 10.87 10.85
CA VAL A 17 -1.89 9.80 11.26
C VAL A 17 -3.08 9.66 10.31
N ASP A 18 -3.69 10.77 9.91
CA ASP A 18 -4.84 10.77 9.02
C ASP A 18 -4.44 10.11 7.68
N LEU A 19 -3.31 10.53 7.09
CA LEU A 19 -2.77 9.97 5.85
C LEU A 19 -2.33 8.51 5.99
N LEU A 20 -1.77 8.11 7.13
CA LEU A 20 -1.40 6.70 7.37
C LEU A 20 -2.64 5.80 7.40
N ASN A 21 -3.77 6.29 7.93
CA ASN A 21 -5.03 5.55 7.93
C ASN A 21 -5.66 5.45 6.53
N GLU A 22 -5.60 6.52 5.74
CA GLU A 22 -5.98 6.47 4.32
C GLU A 22 -5.09 5.48 3.55
N TYR A 23 -3.78 5.53 3.78
CA TYR A 23 -2.82 4.63 3.16
C TYR A 23 -3.06 3.16 3.57
N LEU A 24 -3.36 2.91 4.84
CA LEU A 24 -3.74 1.60 5.37
C LEU A 24 -5.00 1.05 4.67
N ALA A 25 -6.02 1.88 4.51
CA ALA A 25 -7.25 1.50 3.80
C ALA A 25 -6.96 1.07 2.36
N ASN A 26 -6.18 1.86 1.64
CA ASN A 26 -5.75 1.55 0.27
C ASN A 26 -4.93 0.25 0.18
N TYR A 27 -4.03 0.02 1.14
CA TYR A 27 -3.25 -1.21 1.19
C TYR A 27 -4.11 -2.45 1.45
N HIS A 28 -5.17 -2.36 2.25
CA HIS A 28 -6.09 -3.48 2.47
C HIS A 28 -6.84 -3.88 1.19
N ILE A 29 -7.34 -2.90 0.43
CA ILE A 29 -7.99 -3.18 -0.86
C ILE A 29 -6.98 -3.75 -1.87
N HIS A 30 -5.79 -3.16 -1.95
CA HIS A 30 -4.71 -3.65 -2.81
C HIS A 30 -4.29 -5.09 -2.46
N TYR A 31 -4.13 -5.41 -1.17
CA TYR A 31 -3.81 -6.76 -0.70
C TYR A 31 -4.87 -7.78 -1.13
N GLN A 32 -6.15 -7.45 -0.96
CA GLN A 32 -7.22 -8.35 -1.36
C GLN A 32 -7.28 -8.51 -2.88
N LYS A 33 -6.99 -7.46 -3.65
CA LYS A 33 -6.86 -7.52 -5.11
C LYS A 33 -5.73 -8.45 -5.55
N LEU A 34 -4.56 -8.38 -4.89
CA LEU A 34 -3.43 -9.28 -5.15
C LEU A 34 -3.79 -10.75 -4.89
N ARG A 35 -4.49 -11.04 -3.79
CA ARG A 35 -5.04 -12.38 -3.50
C ARG A 35 -5.98 -12.84 -4.61
N GLY A 36 -6.90 -11.97 -5.04
CA GLY A 36 -7.81 -12.22 -6.15
C GLY A 36 -7.07 -12.54 -7.45
N CYS A 37 -6.01 -11.82 -7.77
CA CYS A 37 -5.18 -12.08 -8.95
C CYS A 37 -4.44 -13.42 -8.82
N HIS A 38 -3.84 -13.70 -7.66
CA HIS A 38 -3.15 -14.95 -7.37
C HIS A 38 -4.05 -16.18 -7.53
N TRP A 39 -5.30 -16.11 -7.07
CA TRP A 39 -6.25 -17.22 -7.17
C TRP A 39 -6.81 -17.42 -8.58
N ASN A 40 -7.08 -16.31 -9.30
CA ASN A 40 -7.86 -16.37 -10.54
C ASN A 40 -7.01 -16.31 -11.82
N ILE A 41 -5.69 -16.10 -11.71
CA ILE A 41 -4.78 -16.14 -12.86
C ILE A 41 -4.82 -17.49 -13.58
N LYS A 42 -4.85 -17.45 -14.90
CA LYS A 42 -4.83 -18.60 -15.81
C LYS A 42 -4.03 -18.27 -17.06
N GLY A 43 -3.72 -19.28 -17.87
CA GLY A 43 -3.08 -19.10 -19.16
C GLY A 43 -1.56 -19.29 -19.14
N GLN A 44 -0.89 -18.82 -20.18
CA GLN A 44 0.53 -19.12 -20.45
C GLN A 44 1.46 -18.56 -19.36
N ASN A 45 1.10 -17.44 -18.74
CA ASN A 45 1.89 -16.78 -17.70
C ASN A 45 1.55 -17.25 -16.27
N PHE A 46 0.73 -18.31 -16.12
CA PHE A 46 0.24 -18.78 -14.81
C PHE A 46 1.37 -18.95 -13.79
N PHE A 47 2.38 -19.78 -14.07
CA PHE A 47 3.43 -20.07 -13.09
C PHE A 47 4.30 -18.86 -12.75
N THR A 48 4.41 -17.88 -13.65
CA THR A 48 5.18 -16.66 -13.42
C THR A 48 4.38 -15.67 -12.55
N LEU A 49 3.15 -15.36 -12.95
CA LEU A 49 2.33 -14.36 -12.28
C LEU A 49 1.74 -14.87 -10.97
N HIS A 50 1.41 -16.16 -10.87
CA HIS A 50 0.90 -16.75 -9.63
C HIS A 50 1.90 -16.57 -8.47
N VAL A 51 3.17 -16.90 -8.69
CA VAL A 51 4.25 -16.72 -7.69
C VAL A 51 4.53 -15.24 -7.46
N LYS A 52 4.52 -14.42 -8.51
CA LYS A 52 4.73 -12.97 -8.34
C LYS A 52 3.62 -12.32 -7.51
N PHE A 53 2.36 -12.65 -7.73
CA PHE A 53 1.25 -12.14 -6.92
C PHE A 53 1.34 -12.60 -5.45
N GLU A 54 1.89 -13.80 -5.20
CA GLU A 54 2.17 -14.30 -3.85
C GLU A 54 3.25 -13.52 -3.12
N GLU A 55 4.37 -13.27 -3.80
CA GLU A 55 5.43 -12.38 -3.31
C GLU A 55 4.85 -11.01 -2.92
N LEU A 56 4.02 -10.43 -3.79
CA LEU A 56 3.44 -9.11 -3.58
C LEU A 56 2.40 -9.09 -2.45
N TYR A 57 1.47 -10.05 -2.36
CA TYR A 57 0.49 -10.02 -1.26
C TYR A 57 1.15 -10.29 0.09
N THR A 58 2.22 -11.09 0.11
CA THR A 58 2.97 -11.36 1.34
C THR A 58 3.69 -10.11 1.82
N ASN A 59 4.30 -9.35 0.89
CA ASN A 59 4.87 -8.05 1.21
C ASN A 59 3.79 -7.07 1.68
N ALA A 60 2.65 -6.98 0.99
CA ALA A 60 1.55 -6.10 1.37
C ALA A 60 1.01 -6.42 2.77
N GLN A 61 0.94 -7.69 3.15
CA GLN A 61 0.55 -8.10 4.51
C GLN A 61 1.50 -7.56 5.58
N LEU A 62 2.82 -7.60 5.34
CA LEU A 62 3.81 -7.05 6.26
C LEU A 62 3.72 -5.52 6.33
N THR A 63 3.56 -4.87 5.17
CA THR A 63 3.40 -3.41 5.10
C THR A 63 2.15 -2.92 5.83
N ILE A 64 1.02 -3.64 5.72
CA ILE A 64 -0.22 -3.34 6.45
C ILE A 64 0.03 -3.30 7.96
N ASP A 65 0.75 -4.29 8.49
CA ASP A 65 1.06 -4.40 9.91
C ASP A 65 1.96 -3.23 10.35
N GLU A 66 3.05 -2.97 9.61
CA GLU A 66 3.96 -1.84 9.88
C GLU A 66 3.22 -0.48 9.88
N ILE A 67 2.29 -0.24 8.95
CA ILE A 67 1.48 0.99 8.91
C ILE A 67 0.59 1.07 10.15
N ALA A 68 -0.15 0.01 10.48
CA ALA A 68 -1.07 -0.01 11.61
C ALA A 68 -0.33 0.19 12.94
N GLU A 69 0.81 -0.48 13.13
CA GLU A 69 1.67 -0.31 14.29
C GLU A 69 2.29 1.09 14.36
N ARG A 70 2.58 1.71 13.21
CA ARG A 70 3.03 3.11 13.17
C ARG A 70 1.95 4.07 13.65
N VAL A 71 0.70 3.88 13.23
CA VAL A 71 -0.44 4.67 13.73
C VAL A 71 -0.58 4.52 15.26
N LEU A 72 -0.42 3.31 15.79
CA LEU A 72 -0.42 3.04 17.24
C LEU A 72 0.74 3.72 17.97
N THR A 73 1.91 3.74 17.34
CA THR A 73 3.13 4.40 17.85
C THR A 73 2.94 5.92 17.94
N LEU A 74 2.27 6.53 16.97
CA LEU A 74 1.85 7.94 16.98
C LEU A 74 0.65 8.21 17.91
N GLY A 75 0.15 7.17 18.58
CA GLY A 75 -0.81 7.28 19.67
C GLY A 75 -2.26 7.38 19.27
N LYS A 76 -2.60 6.92 18.06
CA LYS A 76 -3.96 6.86 17.55
C LYS A 76 -4.33 5.43 17.17
N PRO A 77 -5.63 5.08 17.15
CA PRO A 77 -6.04 3.76 16.69
C PRO A 77 -6.01 3.68 15.15
N PRO A 78 -5.51 2.59 14.56
CA PRO A 78 -5.64 2.35 13.13
C PRO A 78 -7.08 1.95 12.80
N HIS A 79 -7.54 2.25 11.58
CA HIS A 79 -8.76 1.66 11.05
C HIS A 79 -8.64 0.13 11.02
N SER A 80 -9.73 -0.55 11.37
CA SER A 80 -9.74 -2.01 11.59
C SER A 80 -10.95 -2.73 11.01
N ARG A 81 -11.90 -1.99 10.40
CA ARG A 81 -13.12 -2.57 9.83
C ARG A 81 -13.08 -2.44 8.32
N PHE A 82 -13.57 -3.46 7.62
CA PHE A 82 -13.74 -3.39 6.15
C PHE A 82 -14.57 -2.21 5.70
N ALA A 83 -15.61 -1.82 6.46
CA ALA A 83 -16.41 -0.64 6.14
C ALA A 83 -15.59 0.64 6.13
N ASP A 84 -14.63 0.79 7.06
CA ASP A 84 -13.75 1.95 7.14
C ASP A 84 -12.78 1.95 5.93
N TYR A 85 -12.23 0.78 5.58
CA TYR A 85 -11.33 0.65 4.42
C TYR A 85 -12.04 0.94 3.10
N ILE A 86 -13.25 0.43 2.91
CA ILE A 86 -14.05 0.65 1.70
C ILE A 86 -14.44 2.13 1.57
N SER A 87 -14.73 2.82 2.68
CA SER A 87 -15.11 4.23 2.63
C SER A 87 -13.94 5.17 2.36
N GLU A 88 -12.75 4.83 2.87
CA GLU A 88 -11.58 5.72 2.83
C GLU A 88 -10.67 5.47 1.61
N SER A 89 -10.66 4.24 1.08
CA SER A 89 -9.75 3.88 -0.01
C SER A 89 -10.12 4.56 -1.34
N THR A 90 -9.13 5.10 -2.03
CA THR A 90 -9.25 5.56 -3.42
C THR A 90 -9.12 4.41 -4.41
N ILE A 91 -8.39 3.34 -4.03
CA ILE A 91 -8.30 2.10 -4.77
C ILE A 91 -9.62 1.33 -4.65
N VAL A 92 -10.20 0.99 -5.80
CA VAL A 92 -11.45 0.22 -5.87
C VAL A 92 -11.13 -1.26 -6.10
N GLU A 93 -11.94 -2.12 -5.48
CA GLU A 93 -11.91 -3.56 -5.75
C GLU A 93 -12.29 -3.88 -7.20
N ILE A 94 -11.82 -5.01 -7.71
CA ILE A 94 -12.11 -5.47 -9.07
C ILE A 94 -12.53 -6.94 -9.04
N ASP A 95 -13.39 -7.33 -9.98
CA ASP A 95 -13.67 -8.74 -10.22
C ASP A 95 -12.53 -9.36 -11.04
N THR A 96 -11.74 -10.22 -10.40
CA THR A 96 -10.61 -10.89 -11.04
C THR A 96 -11.01 -12.19 -11.74
N ILE A 97 -12.26 -12.64 -11.62
CA ILE A 97 -12.71 -13.91 -12.20
C ILE A 97 -12.76 -13.80 -13.73
N GLY A 98 -11.92 -14.59 -14.40
CA GLY A 98 -11.84 -14.59 -15.86
C GLY A 98 -11.11 -13.39 -16.46
N MET A 99 -10.49 -12.55 -15.63
CA MET A 99 -9.67 -11.44 -16.07
C MET A 99 -8.42 -11.94 -16.81
N ASN A 100 -8.02 -11.21 -17.87
CA ASN A 100 -6.80 -11.50 -18.62
C ASN A 100 -5.55 -11.21 -17.77
N ASP A 101 -4.47 -11.95 -18.01
CA ASP A 101 -3.20 -11.84 -17.27
C ASP A 101 -2.56 -10.45 -17.33
N LEU A 102 -2.49 -9.83 -18.50
CA LEU A 102 -2.01 -8.46 -18.67
C LEU A 102 -2.97 -7.42 -18.06
N ALA A 103 -4.28 -7.68 -18.08
CA ALA A 103 -5.25 -6.80 -17.44
C ALA A 103 -5.09 -6.81 -15.90
N MET A 104 -4.77 -7.97 -15.30
CA MET A 104 -4.41 -8.03 -13.89
C MET A 104 -3.15 -7.20 -13.61
N VAL A 105 -2.10 -7.33 -14.43
CA VAL A 105 -0.88 -6.53 -14.28
C VAL A 105 -1.15 -5.03 -14.40
N ASP A 106 -2.03 -4.63 -15.31
CA ASP A 106 -2.42 -3.23 -15.48
C ASP A 106 -3.15 -2.65 -14.26
N ALA A 107 -4.09 -3.41 -13.70
CA ALA A 107 -4.76 -3.02 -12.47
C ALA A 107 -3.77 -2.86 -11.30
N LEU A 108 -2.75 -3.71 -11.21
CA LEU A 108 -1.69 -3.57 -10.22
C LEU A 108 -0.83 -2.32 -10.45
N LEU A 109 -0.50 -2.00 -11.71
CA LEU A 109 0.27 -0.81 -12.04
C LEU A 109 -0.47 0.49 -11.68
N GLU A 110 -1.79 0.51 -11.87
CA GLU A 110 -2.65 1.61 -11.45
C GLU A 110 -2.68 1.77 -9.92
N ASP A 111 -2.82 0.68 -9.19
CA ASP A 111 -2.74 0.68 -7.72
C ASP A 111 -1.37 1.20 -7.24
N MET A 112 -0.28 0.69 -7.83
CA MET A 112 1.08 1.10 -7.46
C MET A 112 1.30 2.60 -7.64
N ALA A 113 0.79 3.18 -8.72
CA ALA A 113 0.88 4.62 -8.96
C ALA A 113 0.12 5.44 -7.91
N GLN A 114 -1.09 5.01 -7.52
CA GLN A 114 -1.87 5.66 -6.47
C GLN A 114 -1.19 5.55 -5.10
N LEU A 115 -0.70 4.36 -4.75
CA LEU A 115 0.03 4.13 -3.51
C LEU A 115 1.29 4.99 -3.45
N ILE A 116 2.08 5.06 -4.52
CA ILE A 116 3.27 5.92 -4.58
C ILE A 116 2.91 7.40 -4.42
N GLN A 117 1.76 7.84 -4.94
CA GLN A 117 1.32 9.22 -4.73
C GLN A 117 0.99 9.50 -3.26
N LEU A 118 0.24 8.61 -2.59
CA LEU A 118 -0.06 8.72 -1.16
C LEU A 118 1.22 8.73 -0.32
N GLU A 119 2.23 7.96 -0.72
CA GLU A 119 3.52 7.96 -0.05
C GLU A 119 4.27 9.29 -0.19
N ARG A 120 4.20 9.95 -1.34
CA ARG A 120 4.79 11.29 -1.50
C ARG A 120 4.14 12.29 -0.55
N ASP A 121 2.81 12.25 -0.45
CA ASP A 121 2.06 13.12 0.45
C ASP A 121 2.41 12.82 1.93
N LEU A 122 2.58 11.55 2.29
CA LEU A 122 3.06 11.10 3.61
C LEU A 122 4.48 11.56 3.92
N LEU A 123 5.39 11.53 2.93
CA LEU A 123 6.77 11.98 3.09
C LEU A 123 6.82 13.47 3.37
N ASP A 124 6.04 14.28 2.65
CA ASP A 124 5.93 15.72 2.90
C ASP A 124 5.35 16.00 4.29
N ALA A 125 4.22 15.36 4.64
CA ALA A 125 3.58 15.55 5.93
C ALA A 125 4.45 15.12 7.12
N SER A 126 5.18 14.01 6.98
CA SER A 126 6.08 13.52 8.03
C SER A 126 7.31 14.42 8.18
N ALA A 127 7.85 14.95 7.08
CA ALA A 127 8.95 15.93 7.14
C ALA A 127 8.52 17.22 7.85
N ASP A 128 7.35 17.76 7.51
CA ASP A 128 6.77 18.95 8.16
C ASP A 128 6.51 18.73 9.66
N ALA A 129 6.18 17.50 10.05
CA ALA A 129 5.96 17.11 11.44
C ALA A 129 7.25 16.82 12.23
N GLY A 130 8.41 16.77 11.56
CA GLY A 130 9.67 16.30 12.16
C GLY A 130 9.66 14.80 12.51
N ASP A 131 8.84 14.01 11.82
CA ASP A 131 8.66 12.59 12.04
C ASP A 131 9.52 11.75 11.07
N ASP A 132 10.83 11.74 11.32
CA ASP A 132 11.81 10.97 10.53
C ASP A 132 11.53 9.46 10.54
N GLY A 133 10.89 8.96 11.61
CA GLY A 133 10.57 7.53 11.74
C GLY A 133 9.50 7.08 10.75
N THR A 134 8.43 7.86 10.58
CA THR A 134 7.46 7.61 9.50
C THR A 134 8.09 7.85 8.14
N ASN A 135 8.90 8.92 8.00
CA ASN A 135 9.51 9.29 6.73
C ASN A 135 10.42 8.19 6.17
N ASP A 136 11.32 7.62 6.98
CA ASP A 136 12.19 6.51 6.58
C ASP A 136 11.38 5.26 6.22
N MET A 137 10.40 4.90 7.05
CA MET A 137 9.52 3.74 6.83
C MET A 137 8.82 3.83 5.46
N VAL A 138 8.18 4.97 5.18
CA VAL A 138 7.45 5.21 3.93
C VAL A 138 8.40 5.26 2.73
N ASN A 139 9.59 5.84 2.87
CA ASN A 139 10.60 5.84 1.81
C ASN A 139 10.99 4.42 1.38
N ARG A 140 11.16 3.48 2.33
CA ARG A 140 11.46 2.07 2.00
C ARG A 140 10.32 1.42 1.21
N PHE A 141 9.07 1.67 1.62
CA PHE A 141 7.90 1.14 0.93
C PHE A 141 7.79 1.68 -0.50
N MET A 142 8.06 2.97 -0.69
CA MET A 142 8.03 3.61 -2.01
C MET A 142 9.09 3.05 -2.95
N GLN A 143 10.34 2.91 -2.49
CA GLN A 143 11.41 2.32 -3.29
C GLN A 143 11.09 0.89 -3.76
N PHE A 144 10.49 0.08 -2.90
CA PHE A 144 10.03 -1.26 -3.26
C PHE A 144 9.00 -1.20 -4.40
N LYS A 145 8.00 -0.31 -4.30
CA LYS A 145 6.95 -0.16 -5.31
C LYS A 145 7.45 0.43 -6.61
N GLU A 146 8.33 1.43 -6.58
CA GLU A 146 8.94 2.00 -7.79
C GLU A 146 9.72 0.92 -8.58
N LYS A 147 10.52 0.10 -7.88
CA LYS A 147 11.23 -1.02 -8.49
C LYS A 147 10.28 -2.08 -9.05
N THR A 148 9.25 -2.43 -8.29
CA THR A 148 8.23 -3.41 -8.70
C THR A 148 7.45 -2.94 -9.92
N THR A 149 7.12 -1.65 -9.96
CA THR A 149 6.44 -1.00 -11.09
C THR A 149 7.27 -1.12 -12.37
N TRP A 150 8.59 -0.88 -12.30
CA TRP A 150 9.47 -1.12 -13.43
C TRP A 150 9.47 -2.58 -13.91
N MET A 151 9.54 -3.54 -12.99
CA MET A 151 9.53 -4.96 -13.32
C MET A 151 8.23 -5.38 -14.02
N LEU A 152 7.08 -4.94 -13.50
CA LEU A 152 5.75 -5.23 -14.07
C LEU A 152 5.55 -4.57 -15.43
N ARG A 153 5.98 -3.32 -15.61
CA ARG A 153 5.97 -2.65 -16.93
C ARG A 153 6.82 -3.41 -17.95
N SER A 154 8.01 -3.85 -17.53
CA SER A 154 8.91 -4.63 -18.38
C SER A 154 8.28 -5.96 -18.79
N PHE A 155 7.63 -6.65 -17.86
CA PHE A 155 6.86 -7.87 -18.14
C PHE A 155 5.73 -7.61 -19.15
N ALA A 156 4.98 -6.52 -18.98
CA ALA A 156 3.88 -6.14 -19.87
C ALA A 156 4.33 -5.51 -21.22
N GLY A 157 5.64 -5.39 -21.47
CA GLY A 157 6.17 -4.76 -22.69
C GLY A 157 5.84 -3.27 -22.81
N LYS A 158 5.60 -2.60 -21.68
CA LYS A 158 5.25 -1.17 -21.63
C LYS A 158 6.52 -0.32 -21.50
N LYS A 159 6.58 0.79 -22.24
CA LYS A 159 7.56 1.86 -22.02
C LYS A 159 7.20 2.58 -20.75
#